data_AF-A0A845E054-F1
#
_entry.id   AF-A0A845E054-F1
#
_cell.length_a   1.000
_cell.length_b   1.000
_cell.length_c   1.000
_cell.angle_alpha   90.00
_cell.angle_beta   90.00
_cell.angle_gamma   90.00
#
_symmetry.space_group_name_H-M   'P 1'
#
loop_
_entity.id
_entity.type
_entity.pdbx_description
1 polymer ?
#
loop_
_entity_poly.entity_id
_entity_poly.type
_entity_poly.pdbx_seq_one_letter_code
_entity_poly.pdbx_strand_id
1 'polypeptide(L)' 'METLAITLLTINTIAMIVLVLLQSGKSAGLSGAISGGAEQLFGKQKARGIDAVLHKATVVTGVLFFVLAFLTAYIIG' A
#
# COMPACT_ATOMS: atom_id res chain seq x y z
N MET A 1 26.42 -2.60 -11.60
CA MET A 1 25.71 -2.24 -10.36
C MET A 1 24.51 -1.35 -10.64
N GLU A 2 24.69 -0.33 -11.48
CA GLU A 2 23.63 0.60 -11.90
C GLU A 2 22.36 -0.07 -12.45
N THR A 3 22.48 -0.95 -13.45
CA THR A 3 21.32 -1.64 -14.05
C THR A 3 20.49 -2.37 -13.01
N LEU A 4 21.13 -3.01 -12.03
CA LEU A 4 20.45 -3.77 -10.98
C LEU A 4 19.66 -2.85 -10.04
N ALA A 5 20.24 -1.70 -9.66
CA ALA A 5 19.54 -0.71 -8.83
C ALA A 5 18.31 -0.14 -9.55
N ILE A 6 18.45 0.22 -10.83
CA ILE A 6 17.35 0.73 -11.67
C ILE A 6 16.26 -0.33 -11.84
N THR A 7 16.62 -1.59 -12.09
CA THR A 7 15.64 -2.68 -12.22
C THR A 7 14.86 -2.89 -10.92
N LEU A 8 15.54 -2.92 -9.77
CA LEU A 8 14.87 -3.08 -8.46
C LEU A 8 13.93 -1.89 -8.16
N LEU A 9 14.39 -0.66 -8.41
CA LEU A 9 13.57 0.54 -8.23
C LEU A 9 12.33 0.52 -9.13
N THR A 10 12.48 0.09 -10.38
CA THR A 10 11.38 -0.02 -11.35
C THR A 10 10.33 -1.02 -10.87
N ILE A 11 10.76 -2.23 -10.47
CA ILE A 11 9.86 -3.27 -9.95
C ILE A 11 9.13 -2.77 -8.70
N ASN A 12 9.86 -2.14 -7.77
CA ASN A 12 9.25 -1.62 -6.55
C ASN A 12 8.21 -0.52 -6.83
N THR A 13 8.47 0.33 -7.82
CA THR A 13 7.52 1.37 -8.25
C THR A 13 6.21 0.76 -8.75
N ILE A 14 6.30 -0.25 -9.62
CA ILE A 14 5.12 -0.95 -10.14
C ILE A 14 4.34 -1.61 -8.99
N ALA A 15 5.04 -2.30 -8.08
CA ALA A 15 4.42 -2.91 -6.91
C ALA A 15 3.71 -1.87 -6.03
N MET A 16 4.34 -0.71 -5.80
CA MET A 16 3.76 0.37 -5.00
C MET A 16 2.48 0.93 -5.64
N ILE A 17 2.48 1.14 -6.96
CA ILE A 17 1.27 1.56 -7.71
C ILE A 17 0.14 0.55 -7.52
N VAL A 18 0.41 -0.74 -7.75
CA VAL A 18 -0.60 -1.80 -7.59
C VAL A 18 -1.15 -1.81 -6.16
N LEU A 19 -0.28 -1.74 -5.16
CA LEU A 19 -0.69 -1.75 -3.75
C LEU A 19 -1.57 -0.54 -3.41
N VAL A 20 -1.22 0.66 -3.87
CA VAL A 20 -2.02 1.88 -3.63
C VAL A 20 -3.39 1.79 -4.32
N LEU A 21 -3.45 1.29 -5.56
CA LEU A 21 -4.71 1.13 -6.30
C LEU A 21 -5.66 0.14 -5.63
N LEU A 22 -5.13 -0.86 -4.92
CA LEU A 22 -5.95 -1.82 -4.20
C LEU A 22 -6.42 -1.32 -2.82
N GLN A 23 -5.91 -0.19 -2.31
CA GLN A 23 -6.34 0.34 -1.01
C GLN A 23 -7.78 0.88 -1.09
N SER A 24 -8.60 0.55 -0.09
CA SER A 24 -9.97 1.06 -0.01
C SER A 24 -10.01 2.59 0.14
N GLY A 25 -10.86 3.23 -0.67
CA GLY A 25 -11.10 4.68 -0.60
C GLY A 25 -11.92 5.13 0.62
N LYS A 26 -11.78 6.41 0.98
CA LYS A 26 -12.34 7.08 2.18
C LYS A 26 -13.86 6.91 2.41
N SER A 27 -14.64 6.58 1.37
CA SER A 27 -16.11 6.50 1.43
C SER A 27 -16.69 5.18 1.97
N ALA A 28 -15.89 4.10 2.08
CA ALA A 28 -16.36 2.81 2.61
C ALA A 28 -16.82 2.88 4.09
N GLY A 29 -16.39 3.91 4.82
CA GLY A 29 -16.79 4.17 6.20
C GLY A 29 -18.20 4.76 6.35
N LEU A 30 -18.64 5.61 5.41
CA LEU A 30 -19.89 6.38 5.54
C LEU A 30 -21.14 5.54 5.25
N SER A 31 -21.08 4.67 4.24
CA SER A 31 -22.14 3.68 3.96
C SER A 31 -22.34 2.70 5.13
N GLY A 32 -21.30 2.47 5.92
CA GLY A 32 -21.36 1.61 7.10
C GLY A 32 -22.15 2.18 8.27
N ALA A 33 -22.06 3.50 8.50
CA ALA A 33 -22.67 4.13 9.67
C ALA A 33 -24.21 4.18 9.60
N ILE A 34 -24.80 3.94 8.42
CA ILE A 34 -26.25 4.05 8.17
C ILE A 34 -26.97 2.68 8.30
N SER A 35 -26.28 1.54 8.17
CA SER A 35 -26.91 0.21 7.96
C SER A 35 -27.12 -0.66 9.20
N GLY A 36 -26.95 -0.15 10.42
CA GLY A 36 -27.26 -0.88 11.67
C GLY A 36 -26.07 -1.56 12.35
N GLY A 37 -25.95 -1.38 13.67
CA GLY A 37 -24.74 -1.64 14.46
C GLY A 37 -24.38 -3.11 14.74
N ALA A 38 -25.31 -4.06 14.61
CA ALA A 38 -25.04 -5.47 14.92
C ALA A 38 -24.36 -6.23 13.75
N GLU A 39 -24.87 -6.05 12.52
CA GLU A 39 -24.29 -6.64 11.31
C GLU A 39 -22.90 -6.04 10.99
N GLN A 40 -22.69 -4.78 11.39
CA GLN A 40 -21.46 -4.02 11.18
C GLN A 40 -20.30 -4.49 12.07
N LEU A 41 -20.55 -4.99 13.28
CA LEU A 41 -19.51 -5.42 14.21
C LEU A 41 -18.87 -6.76 13.81
N PHE A 42 -19.65 -7.73 13.33
CA PHE A 42 -19.14 -9.07 13.01
C PHE A 42 -18.74 -9.23 11.54
N GLY A 43 -19.43 -8.60 10.59
CA GLY A 43 -19.12 -8.71 9.16
C GLY A 43 -17.91 -7.87 8.71
N LYS A 44 -17.68 -6.68 9.29
CA LYS A 44 -16.60 -5.78 8.86
C LYS A 44 -15.23 -6.04 9.49
N GLN A 45 -15.10 -6.86 10.52
CA GLN A 45 -13.78 -7.14 11.12
C GLN A 45 -12.84 -7.84 10.12
N LYS A 46 -13.35 -8.74 9.28
CA LYS A 46 -12.59 -9.42 8.22
C LYS A 46 -12.20 -8.47 7.08
N ALA A 47 -13.12 -7.62 6.62
CA ALA A 47 -12.85 -6.63 5.59
C ALA A 47 -11.79 -5.60 6.03
N ARG A 48 -11.88 -5.10 7.27
CA ARG A 48 -10.86 -4.23 7.88
C ARG A 48 -9.49 -4.90 8.01
N GLY A 49 -9.46 -6.23 8.16
CA GLY A 49 -8.21 -6.99 8.21
C GLY A 49 -7.41 -6.92 6.90
N ILE A 50 -8.08 -7.08 5.76
CA ILE A 50 -7.44 -6.97 4.43
C ILE A 50 -6.92 -5.56 4.20
N ASP A 51 -7.73 -4.54 4.49
CA ASP A 51 -7.30 -3.14 4.40
C ASP A 51 -6.08 -2.82 5.28
N ALA A 52 -6.05 -3.35 6.51
CA ALA A 52 -4.93 -3.15 7.41
C ALA A 52 -3.65 -3.81 6.89
N VAL A 53 -3.74 -4.98 6.26
CA VAL A 53 -2.59 -5.65 5.64
C VAL A 53 -2.12 -4.88 4.42
N LEU A 54 -3.03 -4.47 3.52
CA LEU A 54 -2.69 -3.66 2.37
C LEU A 54 -2.03 -2.34 2.76
N HIS A 55 -2.58 -1.66 3.76
CA HIS A 55 -2.02 -0.43 4.28
C HIS A 55 -0.59 -0.62 4.79
N LYS A 56 -0.35 -1.66 5.61
CA LYS A 56 0.99 -2.00 6.10
C LYS A 56 1.95 -2.35 4.96
N ALA A 57 1.49 -3.13 3.97
CA ALA A 57 2.29 -3.51 2.81
C ALA A 57 2.69 -2.27 1.97
N THR A 58 1.77 -1.33 1.76
CA THR A 58 2.05 -0.07 1.06
C THR A 58 3.03 0.79 1.85
N VAL A 59 2.89 0.87 3.18
CA VAL A 59 3.85 1.62 4.02
C VAL A 59 5.26 1.03 3.87
N VAL A 60 5.41 -0.29 3.96
CA VAL A 60 6.70 -0.96 3.79
C VAL A 60 7.28 -0.71 2.39
N THR A 61 6.49 -0.90 1.35
CA THR A 61 6.91 -0.70 -0.05
C THR A 61 7.25 0.76 -0.33
N GLY A 62 6.54 1.70 0.30
CA GLY A 62 6.81 3.14 0.21
C GLY A 62 8.13 3.55 0.89
N VAL A 63 8.41 3.02 2.08
CA VAL A 63 9.72 3.23 2.73
C VAL A 63 10.84 2.65 1.86
N LEU A 64 10.65 1.44 1.34
CA LEU A 64 11.62 0.79 0.47
C LEU A 64 11.84 1.56 -0.84
N PHE A 65 10.79 2.18 -1.39
CA PHE A 65 10.88 3.07 -2.55
C PHE A 65 11.85 4.23 -2.30
N PHE A 66 11.69 4.95 -1.19
CA PHE A 66 12.57 6.07 -0.88
C PHE A 66 14.02 5.63 -0.68
N VAL A 67 14.24 4.52 0.02
CA VAL A 67 15.59 3.97 0.23
C VAL A 67 16.24 3.59 -1.10
N LEU A 68 15.52 2.88 -1.97
CA LEU A 68 16.01 2.52 -3.31
C LEU A 68 16.23 3.75 -4.19
N ALA A 69 15.36 4.76 -4.12
CA ALA A 69 15.49 5.99 -4.90
C ALA A 69 16.78 6.74 -4.52
N PHE A 70 17.05 6.92 -3.23
CA PHE A 70 18.27 7.57 -2.77
C PHE A 70 19.53 6.76 -3.07
N LEU A 71 19.50 5.44 -2.88
CA LEU A 71 20.62 4.56 -3.24
C LEU A 71 20.91 4.60 -4.73
N THR A 72 19.87 4.54 -5.56
CA THR A 72 20.01 4.59 -7.03
C THR A 72 20.58 5.94 -7.47
N ALA A 73 20.11 7.04 -6.89
CA ALA A 73 20.65 8.37 -7.16
C ALA A 73 22.13 8.50 -6.76
N TYR A 74 22.54 7.93 -5.62
CA TYR A 74 23.93 7.92 -5.18
C TYR A 74 24.85 7.02 -6.03
N ILE A 75 24.31 5.93 -6.62
CA ILE A 75 25.08 5.02 -7.47
C ILE A 75 25.26 5.57 -8.90
N ILE A 76 24.27 6.32 -9.40
CA ILE A 76 24.29 6.89 -10.75
C ILE A 76 25.04 8.22 -10.80
N GLY A 77 24.88 9.05 -9.76
CA GLY A 77 25.59 10.32 -9.62
C GLY A 77 27.07 10.13 -9.35
#